data_AF-A0A6T7WF20-F1
#
_entry.id   AF-A0A6T7WF20-F1
#
_cell.length_a   1.000
_cell.length_b   1.000
_cell.length_c   1.000
_cell.angle_alpha   90.00
_cell.angle_beta   90.00
_cell.angle_gamma   90.00
#
_symmetry.space_group_name_H-M   'P 1'
#
loop_
_entity.id
_entity.type
_entity.pdbx_description
1 polymer ?
#
loop_
_entity_poly.entity_id
_entity_poly.type
_entity_poly.pdbx_seq_one_letter_code
_entity_poly.pdbx_strand_id
1 'polypeptide(L)'
;AAVKDIVSGWLTTQPGRQRKHYALRATSLVTSDGPAGRVLNATGLERITRVSRVGPAGLQILRDLGGDSESSVILEADSPADRDAWARHLESALARFRSS
;
A
#
# COMPACT_ATOMS: atom_id res chain seq x y z
N ALA A 1 -18.74 3.31 12.66
CA ALA A 1 -18.84 3.61 11.21
C ALA A 1 -17.96 2.61 10.46
N ALA A 2 -18.42 2.02 9.36
CA ALA A 2 -17.58 1.14 8.54
C ALA A 2 -16.41 1.95 7.95
N VAL A 3 -15.18 1.46 8.12
CA VAL A 3 -14.00 2.10 7.52
C VAL A 3 -14.08 1.87 6.00
N LYS A 4 -14.22 2.95 5.23
CA LYS A 4 -14.34 2.87 3.77
C LYS A 4 -12.94 2.80 3.14
N ASP A 5 -12.75 1.84 2.24
CA ASP A 5 -11.54 1.74 1.44
C ASP A 5 -11.57 2.80 0.31
N ILE A 6 -10.44 3.49 0.12
CA ILE A 6 -10.19 4.44 -0.97
C ILE A 6 -9.96 3.68 -2.27
N VAL A 7 -9.15 2.62 -2.21
CA VAL A 7 -8.91 1.66 -3.29
C VAL A 7 -8.59 0.31 -2.65
N SER A 8 -9.05 -0.76 -3.28
CA SER A 8 -8.70 -2.13 -2.89
C SER A 8 -8.53 -3.01 -4.11
N GLY A 9 -7.76 -4.08 -3.96
CA GLY A 9 -7.43 -4.96 -5.07
C GLY A 9 -6.34 -5.96 -4.73
N TRP A 10 -6.16 -6.92 -5.64
CA TRP A 10 -5.10 -7.91 -5.53
C TRP A 10 -3.79 -7.35 -6.06
N LEU A 11 -2.73 -7.46 -5.26
CA LEU A 11 -1.36 -7.08 -5.65
C LEU A 11 -0.42 -8.24 -5.29
N THR A 12 0.68 -8.34 -6.02
CA THR A 12 1.73 -9.34 -5.75
C THR A 12 2.85 -8.69 -4.95
N THR A 13 3.13 -9.19 -3.75
CA THR A 13 4.16 -8.66 -2.85
C THR A 13 5.51 -9.31 -3.10
N GLN A 14 6.58 -8.50 -3.11
CA GLN A 14 7.97 -8.97 -3.13
C GLN A 14 8.75 -8.57 -1.86
N PRO A 15 9.75 -9.36 -1.42
CA PRO A 15 10.18 -10.65 -2.00
C PRO A 15 9.20 -11.80 -1.67
N GLY A 16 9.15 -12.84 -2.52
CA GLY A 16 8.31 -14.03 -2.34
C GLY A 16 7.12 -14.18 -3.28
N ARG A 17 6.83 -13.15 -4.11
CA ARG A 17 5.77 -13.14 -5.14
C ARG A 17 4.44 -13.73 -4.65
N GLN A 18 3.98 -13.29 -3.48
CA GLN A 18 2.69 -13.71 -2.93
C GLN A 18 1.59 -12.75 -3.37
N ARG A 19 0.52 -13.27 -3.97
CA ARG A 19 -0.66 -12.47 -4.30
C ARG A 19 -1.51 -12.29 -3.04
N LYS A 20 -1.70 -11.04 -2.61
CA LYS A 20 -2.48 -10.68 -1.41
C LYS A 20 -3.47 -9.58 -1.75
N HIS A 21 -4.53 -9.48 -0.96
CA HIS A 21 -5.47 -8.39 -1.11
C HIS A 21 -4.98 -7.19 -0.32
N TYR A 22 -4.88 -6.04 -0.97
CA TYR A 22 -4.52 -4.76 -0.36
C TYR A 22 -5.71 -3.83 -0.38
N ALA A 23 -5.86 -3.04 0.68
CA ALA A 23 -6.86 -2.00 0.81
C ALA A 23 -6.23 -0.75 1.41
N LEU A 24 -6.29 0.36 0.68
CA LEU A 24 -5.91 1.67 1.18
C LEU A 24 -7.11 2.33 1.84
N ARG A 25 -6.92 2.82 3.06
CA ARG A 25 -7.92 3.52 3.87
C ARG A 25 -7.42 4.93 4.19
N ALA A 26 -8.28 5.75 4.80
CA ALA A 26 -7.96 7.14 5.14
C ALA A 26 -6.67 7.31 5.97
N THR A 27 -6.33 6.32 6.80
CA THR A 27 -5.18 6.40 7.73
C THR A 27 -4.23 5.21 7.65
N SER A 28 -4.51 4.21 6.81
CA SER A 28 -3.67 3.00 6.75
C SER A 28 -3.74 2.26 5.42
N LEU A 29 -2.68 1.53 5.11
CA LEU A 29 -2.64 0.50 4.08
C LEU A 29 -2.74 -0.88 4.73
N VAL A 30 -3.78 -1.63 4.39
CA VAL A 30 -4.11 -2.94 4.98
C VAL A 30 -3.83 -4.05 3.99
N THR A 31 -3.28 -5.16 4.46
CA THR A 31 -3.10 -6.40 3.71
C THR A 31 -3.92 -7.52 4.34
N SER A 32 -4.64 -8.29 3.53
CA SER A 32 -5.48 -9.40 3.96
C SER A 32 -5.37 -10.60 3.01
N ASP A 33 -5.86 -11.76 3.46
CA ASP A 33 -5.98 -12.97 2.63
C ASP A 33 -7.09 -12.87 1.56
N GLY A 34 -7.89 -11.80 1.58
CA GLY A 34 -8.98 -11.55 0.63
C GLY A 34 -9.82 -10.32 1.01
N PRO A 35 -10.80 -9.91 0.19
CA PRO A 35 -11.61 -8.71 0.42
C PRO A 35 -12.37 -8.69 1.76
N ALA A 36 -12.87 -9.85 2.18
CA ALA A 36 -13.49 -10.09 3.49
C ALA A 36 -12.65 -11.06 4.35
N GLY A 37 -11.38 -11.25 3.98
CA GLY A 37 -10.47 -12.17 4.64
C GLY A 37 -9.90 -11.60 5.94
N ARG A 38 -9.13 -12.43 6.65
CA ARG A 38 -8.39 -12.01 7.83
C ARG A 38 -7.37 -10.93 7.45
N VAL A 39 -7.29 -9.88 8.27
CA VAL A 39 -6.21 -8.88 8.18
C VAL A 39 -4.90 -9.53 8.60
N LEU A 40 -3.93 -9.52 7.69
CA LEU A 40 -2.58 -10.02 7.93
C LEU A 40 -1.68 -8.94 8.52
N ASN A 41 -1.81 -7.72 8.01
CA ASN A 41 -1.00 -6.59 8.43
C ASN A 41 -1.72 -5.25 8.14
N ALA A 42 -1.39 -4.21 8.89
CA ALA A 42 -1.82 -2.84 8.63
C ALA A 42 -0.63 -1.89 8.86
N THR A 43 -0.30 -1.09 7.86
CA THR A 43 0.72 -0.03 7.95
C THR A 43 0.01 1.31 8.00
N GLY A 44 0.17 2.06 9.09
CA GLY A 44 -0.36 3.42 9.18
C GLY A 44 0.33 4.35 8.17
N LEU A 45 -0.42 5.32 7.63
CA LEU A 45 0.12 6.26 6.64
C LEU A 45 1.21 7.15 7.22
N GLU A 46 1.20 7.37 8.54
CA GLU A 46 2.27 8.08 9.27
C GLU A 46 3.63 7.40 9.14
N ARG A 47 3.64 6.08 8.93
CA ARG A 47 4.88 5.30 8.78
C ARG A 47 5.38 5.26 7.34
N ILE A 48 4.57 5.61 6.34
CA ILE A 48 4.99 5.57 4.95
C ILE A 48 5.78 6.83 4.62
N THR A 49 7.09 6.67 4.45
CA THR A 49 8.02 7.77 4.18
C THR A 49 7.99 8.13 2.69
N ARG A 50 8.00 7.11 1.82
CA ARG A 50 8.08 7.29 0.37
C ARG A 50 7.31 6.23 -0.41
N VAL A 51 6.78 6.65 -1.56
CA VAL A 51 6.19 5.78 -2.58
C VAL A 51 6.91 6.06 -3.90
N SER A 52 7.37 5.02 -4.57
CA SER A 52 8.06 5.14 -5.86
C SER A 52 7.57 4.08 -6.84
N ARG A 53 7.44 4.45 -8.11
CA ARG A 53 7.15 3.51 -9.19
C ARG A 53 8.45 2.77 -9.53
N VAL A 54 8.42 1.43 -9.65
CA VAL A 54 9.59 0.59 -9.93
C VAL A 54 9.26 -0.47 -10.97
N GLY A 55 10.09 -0.61 -12.00
CA GLY A 55 9.82 -1.53 -13.11
C GLY A 55 8.51 -1.21 -13.87
N PRO A 56 7.96 -2.17 -14.63
CA PRO A 56 6.77 -1.94 -15.45
C PRO A 56 5.50 -1.75 -14.59
N ALA A 57 5.26 -2.62 -13.61
CA ALA A 57 4.05 -2.65 -12.80
C ALA A 57 4.29 -2.61 -11.28
N GLY A 58 5.52 -2.34 -10.83
CA GLY A 58 5.86 -2.31 -9.42
C GLY A 58 5.67 -0.94 -8.77
N LEU A 59 5.23 -0.96 -7.51
CA LEU A 59 5.14 0.18 -6.61
C LEU A 59 5.93 -0.14 -5.35
N GLN A 60 7.06 0.54 -5.16
CA GLN A 60 7.86 0.44 -3.95
C GLN A 60 7.31 1.38 -2.88
N ILE A 61 7.00 0.81 -1.72
CA ILE A 61 6.57 1.53 -0.53
C ILE A 61 7.70 1.42 0.50
N LEU A 62 8.28 2.56 0.86
CA LEU A 62 9.24 2.67 1.95
C LEU A 62 8.49 3.11 3.21
N ARG A 63 8.77 2.44 4.32
CA ARG A 63 8.13 2.69 5.60
C ARG A 63 9.13 2.65 6.74
N ASP A 64 8.93 3.56 7.68
CA ASP A 64 9.63 3.59 8.96
C ASP A 64 9.06 2.53 9.89
N LEU A 65 9.93 1.70 10.47
CA LEU A 65 9.57 0.71 11.48
C LEU A 65 9.81 1.19 12.92
N GLY A 66 10.35 2.40 13.08
CA GLY A 66 10.80 2.99 14.34
C GLY A 66 12.31 2.83 14.54
N GLY A 67 12.93 3.84 15.16
CA GLY A 67 14.39 3.92 15.31
C GLY A 67 15.09 4.28 13.99
N ASP A 68 16.31 3.80 13.78
CA ASP A 68 17.08 4.03 12.54
C ASP A 68 16.81 2.95 11.46
N SER A 69 15.62 2.33 11.48
CA SER A 69 15.29 1.18 10.62
C SER A 69 14.16 1.47 9.64
N GLU A 70 14.49 1.44 8.34
CA GLU A 70 13.52 1.50 7.25
C GLU A 70 13.27 0.11 6.63
N SER A 71 12.04 -0.12 6.18
CA SER A 71 11.65 -1.31 5.43
C SER A 71 11.04 -0.91 4.09
N SER A 72 11.40 -1.63 3.03
CA SER A 72 10.74 -1.48 1.73
C SER A 72 9.95 -2.72 1.37
N VAL A 73 8.84 -2.52 0.68
CA VAL A 73 8.04 -3.57 0.04
C VAL A 73 7.74 -3.15 -1.38
N ILE A 74 7.83 -4.09 -2.33
CA ILE A 74 7.41 -3.84 -3.71
C ILE A 74 6.08 -4.55 -3.92
N LEU A 75 5.08 -3.79 -4.36
CA LEU A 75 3.76 -4.28 -4.75
C LEU A 75 3.66 -4.23 -6.27
N GLU A 76 3.54 -5.40 -6.91
CA GLU A 76 3.31 -5.49 -8.34
C GLU A 76 1.81 -5.53 -8.61
N ALA A 77 1.34 -4.59 -9.43
CA ALA A 77 0.00 -4.59 -9.99
C ALA A 77 -0.06 -5.47 -11.26
N ASP A 78 -1.28 -5.76 -11.71
CA ASP A 78 -1.51 -6.57 -12.92
C ASP A 78 -1.11 -5.82 -14.20
N SER A 79 -1.11 -4.48 -14.17
CA SER A 79 -0.68 -3.64 -15.29
C SER A 79 0.00 -2.34 -14.84
N PRO A 80 0.77 -1.67 -15.72
CA PRO A 80 1.33 -0.34 -15.45
C PRO A 80 0.24 0.71 -15.12
N ALA A 81 -0.92 0.62 -15.78
CA ALA A 81 -2.04 1.52 -15.54
C ALA A 81 -2.63 1.34 -14.13
N ASP A 82 -2.77 0.09 -13.68
CA ASP A 82 -3.21 -0.22 -12.32
C ASP A 82 -2.21 0.26 -11.28
N ARG A 83 -0.91 0.07 -11.54
CA ARG A 83 0.16 0.59 -10.69
C ARG A 83 0.07 2.11 -10.56
N ASP A 84 -0.19 2.82 -11.65
CA ASP A 84 -0.33 4.28 -11.62
C ASP A 84 -1.61 4.74 -10.90
N ALA A 85 -2.71 4.00 -11.04
CA ALA A 85 -3.91 4.25 -10.25
C ALA A 85 -3.64 4.09 -8.74
N TRP A 86 -3.01 2.99 -8.35
CA TRP A 86 -2.59 2.74 -6.96
C TRP A 86 -1.67 3.82 -6.43
N ALA A 87 -0.65 4.22 -7.20
CA ALA A 87 0.28 5.27 -6.82
C ALA A 87 -0.46 6.60 -6.56
N ARG A 88 -1.35 7.02 -7.48
CA ARG A 88 -2.14 8.25 -7.31
C ARG A 88 -3.02 8.22 -6.07
N HIS A 89 -3.69 7.11 -5.80
CA HIS A 89 -4.51 6.98 -4.60
C HIS A 89 -3.68 7.04 -3.32
N LEU A 90 -2.53 6.37 -3.29
CA LEU A 90 -1.63 6.35 -2.14
C LEU A 90 -0.99 7.72 -1.90
N GLU A 91 -0.50 8.38 -2.95
CA GLU A 91 0.04 9.74 -2.91
C GLU A 91 -1.01 10.75 -2.42
N SER A 92 -2.25 10.66 -2.93
CA SER A 92 -3.35 11.54 -2.48
C SER A 92 -3.74 11.29 -1.02
N ALA A 93 -3.79 10.03 -0.58
CA ALA A 93 -4.09 9.69 0.81
C ALA A 93 -2.99 10.20 1.76
N LEU A 94 -1.71 10.04 1.39
CA LEU A 94 -0.58 10.55 2.17
C LEU A 94 -0.60 12.09 2.26
N ALA A 95 -0.88 12.78 1.16
CA ALA A 95 -0.99 14.24 1.16
C ALA A 95 -2.10 14.73 2.10
N ARG A 96 -3.29 14.10 2.02
CA ARG A 96 -4.44 14.42 2.89
C ARG A 96 -4.14 14.15 4.36
N PHE A 97 -3.50 13.03 4.67
CA PHE A 97 -3.13 12.65 6.03
C PHE A 97 -2.16 13.67 6.64
N ARG A 98 -1.15 14.11 5.88
CA ARG A 98 -0.13 15.08 6.34
C ARG A 98 -0.65 16.52 6.47
N SER A 99 -1.79 16.83 5.85
CA SER A 99 -2.44 18.15 5.95
C SER A 99 -3.51 18.23 7.05
N SER A 100 -3.83 17.12 7.72
CA SER A 100 -4.80 17.03 8.80
C SER A 100 -4.14 17.17 10.17
#